data_AF-H8FNR7-F1
#
_entry.id   AF-H8FNR7-F1
#
_cell.length_a   1.000
_cell.length_b   1.000
_cell.length_c   1.000
_cell.angle_alpha   90.00
_cell.angle_beta   90.00
_cell.angle_gamma   90.00
#
_symmetry.space_group_name_H-M   'P 1'
#
loop_
_entity.id
_entity.type
_entity.pdbx_description
1 polymer ?
#
loop_
_entity_poly.entity_id
_entity_poly.type
_entity_poly.pdbx_seq_one_letter_code
_entity_poly.pdbx_strand_id
1 'polypeptide(L)'
;MILTPLDHATLDRLAADFDRALVDDPLARSVFARVTALRPEGDLLTLSTDPDQLSQAVDLCRRFGFGILDMSPADHFTWDGTSVAIRIEPSVLVHEIGHYQLAAPARRKVYDFGLGAGPETGRKDEADAVQSLFLPERDVEEGLCSLLGILWEAELGHPAVLAFLEQNWMEGGANLHNVAHFRKVVRWLSEMGLIDTDGCPTMAVREEGDETFFVRWYAEG
;
A
#
# COMPACT_ATOMS: atom_id res chain seq x y z
N MET A 1 -9.93 -11.87 0.73
CA MET A 1 -11.11 -11.80 1.63
C MET A 1 -12.27 -11.32 0.76
N ILE A 2 -13.39 -12.04 0.67
CA ILE A 2 -14.53 -11.54 -0.14
C ILE A 2 -15.24 -10.47 0.69
N LEU A 3 -14.94 -9.20 0.41
CA LEU A 3 -15.69 -8.08 0.98
C LEU A 3 -17.16 -8.28 0.65
N THR A 4 -18.04 -8.08 1.64
CA THR A 4 -19.47 -7.93 1.35
C THR A 4 -19.60 -6.78 0.33
N PRO A 5 -20.27 -6.97 -0.83
CA PRO A 5 -20.39 -5.91 -1.81
C PRO A 5 -21.00 -4.68 -1.17
N LEU A 6 -20.21 -3.62 -1.00
CA LEU A 6 -20.70 -2.31 -0.59
C LEU A 6 -21.39 -1.71 -1.81
N ASP A 7 -22.70 -1.49 -1.73
CA ASP A 7 -23.38 -0.73 -2.78
C ASP A 7 -22.86 0.73 -2.82
N HIS A 8 -22.98 1.37 -3.98
CA HIS A 8 -22.47 2.73 -4.18
C HIS A 8 -23.10 3.74 -3.19
N ALA A 9 -24.37 3.56 -2.83
CA ALA A 9 -25.05 4.45 -1.89
C ALA A 9 -24.48 4.37 -0.46
N THR A 10 -24.04 3.18 -0.05
CA THR A 10 -23.37 2.97 1.24
C THR A 10 -21.96 3.54 1.20
N LEU A 11 -21.23 3.29 0.12
CA LEU A 11 -19.89 3.85 -0.09
C LEU A 11 -19.92 5.39 -0.06
N ASP A 12 -20.84 6.02 -0.78
CA ASP A 12 -20.95 7.47 -0.85
C ASP A 12 -21.24 8.11 0.52
N ARG A 13 -22.08 7.45 1.32
CA ARG A 13 -22.38 7.92 2.68
C ARG A 13 -21.17 7.79 3.60
N LEU A 14 -20.53 6.63 3.60
CA LEU A 14 -19.32 6.39 4.40
C LEU A 14 -18.21 7.37 4.01
N ALA A 15 -18.02 7.58 2.72
CA ALA A 15 -17.03 8.52 2.22
C ALA A 15 -17.34 9.97 2.63
N ALA A 16 -18.60 10.40 2.57
CA ALA A 16 -18.99 11.74 2.99
C ALA A 16 -18.78 11.99 4.49
N ASP A 17 -19.04 10.98 5.33
CA ASP A 17 -18.81 11.10 6.78
C ASP A 17 -17.31 11.05 7.12
N PHE A 18 -16.53 10.22 6.42
CA PHE A 18 -15.07 10.18 6.58
C PHE A 18 -14.41 11.49 6.13
N ASP A 19 -14.78 12.03 4.96
CA ASP A 19 -14.33 13.33 4.47
C ASP A 19 -14.61 14.45 5.48
N ARG A 20 -15.82 14.46 6.06
CA ARG A 20 -16.19 15.45 7.08
C ARG A 20 -15.32 15.32 8.34
N ALA A 21 -14.99 14.10 8.74
CA ALA A 21 -14.12 13.87 9.90
C ALA A 21 -12.67 14.35 9.67
N LEU A 22 -12.24 14.48 8.41
CA LEU A 22 -10.93 14.97 8.01
C LEU A 22 -10.85 16.49 7.82
N VAL A 23 -11.92 17.25 8.06
CA VAL A 23 -12.00 18.70 7.75
C VAL A 23 -10.84 19.54 8.33
N ASP A 24 -10.33 19.17 9.50
CA ASP A 24 -9.24 19.89 10.19
C ASP A 24 -7.84 19.43 9.76
N ASP A 25 -7.73 18.50 8.81
CA ASP A 25 -6.46 17.98 8.27
C ASP A 25 -6.49 18.01 6.74
N PRO A 26 -6.09 19.13 6.12
CA PRO A 26 -6.17 19.32 4.67
C PRO A 26 -5.41 18.28 3.86
N LEU A 27 -4.26 17.82 4.36
CA LEU A 27 -3.45 16.83 3.66
C LEU A 27 -4.13 15.46 3.69
N ALA A 28 -4.58 15.01 4.86
CA ALA A 28 -5.32 13.75 4.96
C ALA A 28 -6.60 13.78 4.12
N ARG A 29 -7.30 14.91 4.09
CA ARG A 29 -8.46 15.10 3.22
C ARG A 29 -8.10 15.04 1.73
N SER A 30 -6.97 15.61 1.31
CA SER A 30 -6.48 15.53 -0.07
C SER A 30 -6.15 14.10 -0.48
N VAL A 31 -5.43 13.36 0.38
CA VAL A 31 -5.17 11.92 0.19
C VAL A 31 -6.47 11.16 0.04
N PHE A 32 -7.43 11.36 0.94
CA PHE A 32 -8.72 10.68 0.88
C PHE A 32 -9.50 11.01 -0.41
N ALA A 33 -9.49 12.26 -0.85
CA ALA A 33 -10.12 12.69 -2.09
C ALA A 33 -9.47 12.02 -3.32
N ARG A 34 -8.13 11.87 -3.34
CA ARG A 34 -7.42 11.16 -4.41
C ARG A 34 -7.82 9.69 -4.49
N VAL A 35 -7.77 8.98 -3.36
CA VAL A 35 -8.14 7.56 -3.28
C VAL A 35 -9.59 7.34 -3.72
N THR A 36 -10.47 8.27 -3.39
CA THR A 36 -11.90 8.18 -3.70
C THR A 36 -12.30 8.94 -4.98
N ALA A 37 -11.37 9.39 -5.81
CA ALA A 37 -11.69 10.16 -7.01
C ALA A 37 -12.37 9.30 -8.09
N LEU A 38 -11.88 8.08 -8.30
CA LEU A 38 -12.42 7.16 -9.29
C LEU A 38 -13.41 6.20 -8.64
N ARG A 39 -14.66 6.21 -9.11
CA ARG A 39 -15.68 5.22 -8.76
C ARG A 39 -15.70 4.15 -9.85
N PRO A 40 -15.32 2.90 -9.56
CA PRO A 40 -15.35 1.86 -10.56
C PRO A 40 -16.80 1.57 -10.99
N GLU A 41 -17.02 1.52 -12.29
CA GLU A 41 -18.24 0.97 -12.89
C GLU A 41 -17.91 -0.41 -13.45
N GLY A 42 -18.44 -1.50 -12.89
CA GLY A 42 -18.20 -2.85 -13.42
C GLY A 42 -18.09 -3.93 -12.34
N ASP A 43 -17.73 -5.13 -12.78
CA ASP A 43 -17.45 -6.27 -11.91
C ASP A 43 -16.03 -6.17 -11.33
N LEU A 44 -15.92 -6.35 -10.01
CA LEU A 44 -14.67 -6.24 -9.25
C LEU A 44 -13.59 -7.20 -9.77
N LEU A 45 -13.99 -8.41 -10.19
CA LEU A 45 -13.05 -9.41 -10.72
C LEU A 45 -12.42 -8.98 -12.04
N THR A 46 -13.15 -8.21 -12.87
CA THR A 46 -12.60 -7.71 -14.14
C THR A 46 -11.59 -6.59 -13.88
N LEU A 47 -11.85 -5.77 -12.86
CA LEU A 47 -10.97 -4.64 -12.49
C LEU A 47 -9.69 -5.13 -11.80
N SER A 48 -9.75 -6.22 -11.04
CA SER A 48 -8.58 -6.77 -10.33
C SER A 48 -7.59 -7.52 -11.23
N THR A 49 -7.95 -7.83 -12.49
CA THR A 49 -7.09 -8.56 -13.43
C THR A 49 -6.93 -7.86 -14.78
N ASP A 50 -7.13 -6.54 -14.81
CA ASP A 50 -7.03 -5.73 -16.03
C ASP A 50 -5.59 -5.76 -16.60
N PRO A 51 -5.38 -6.25 -17.84
CA PRO A 51 -4.05 -6.30 -18.46
C PRO A 51 -3.38 -4.94 -18.64
N ASP A 52 -4.15 -3.87 -18.85
CA ASP A 52 -3.61 -2.53 -19.02
C ASP A 52 -3.08 -2.00 -17.67
N GLN A 53 -3.82 -2.27 -16.58
CA GLN A 53 -3.37 -1.95 -15.22
C GLN A 53 -2.11 -2.73 -14.85
N LEU A 54 -2.04 -4.01 -15.22
CA LEU A 54 -0.83 -4.82 -15.02
C LEU A 54 0.36 -4.21 -15.75
N SER A 55 0.19 -3.83 -17.02
CA SER A 55 1.27 -3.20 -17.80
C SER A 55 1.77 -1.92 -17.14
N GLN A 56 0.86 -1.08 -16.65
CA GLN A 56 1.20 0.17 -15.97
C GLN A 56 1.93 -0.05 -14.63
N ALA A 57 1.48 -1.04 -13.84
CA ALA A 57 2.15 -1.44 -12.61
C ALA A 57 3.57 -1.96 -12.88
N VAL A 58 3.75 -2.79 -13.91
CA VAL A 58 5.08 -3.27 -14.34
C VAL A 58 5.99 -2.11 -14.76
N ASP A 59 5.46 -1.13 -15.50
CA ASP A 59 6.22 0.05 -15.89
C ASP A 59 6.60 0.92 -14.68
N LEU A 60 5.75 1.00 -13.66
CA LEU A 60 6.08 1.66 -12.40
C LEU A 60 7.21 0.91 -11.66
N CYS A 61 7.15 -0.43 -11.55
CA CYS A 61 8.23 -1.23 -10.97
C CYS A 61 9.57 -0.98 -11.69
N ARG A 62 9.56 -0.90 -13.03
CA ARG A 62 10.77 -0.57 -13.82
C ARG A 62 11.31 0.82 -13.50
N ARG A 63 10.44 1.82 -13.26
CA ARG A 63 10.87 3.17 -12.85
C ARG A 63 11.54 3.19 -11.48
N PHE A 64 11.18 2.27 -10.58
CA PHE A 64 11.88 2.04 -9.32
C PHE A 64 13.13 1.16 -9.44
N GLY A 65 13.42 0.65 -10.64
CA GLY A 65 14.63 -0.12 -10.95
C GLY A 65 14.50 -1.62 -10.70
N PHE A 66 13.28 -2.15 -10.58
CA PHE A 66 13.08 -3.57 -10.32
C PHE A 66 13.40 -4.40 -11.56
N GLY A 67 14.04 -5.55 -11.36
CA GLY A 67 13.97 -6.64 -12.33
C GLY A 67 12.53 -7.19 -12.42
N ILE A 68 12.16 -7.75 -13.57
CA ILE A 68 10.82 -8.29 -13.82
C ILE A 68 10.93 -9.78 -14.09
N LEU A 69 10.26 -10.60 -13.28
CA LEU A 69 10.18 -12.05 -13.45
C LEU A 69 8.78 -12.41 -13.94
N ASP A 70 8.66 -12.84 -15.21
CA ASP A 70 7.41 -13.35 -15.78
C ASP A 70 7.12 -14.77 -15.26
N MET A 71 6.71 -14.85 -14.01
CA MET A 71 6.32 -16.08 -13.32
C MET A 71 5.36 -15.79 -12.17
N SER A 72 4.76 -16.84 -11.60
CA SER A 72 3.96 -16.72 -10.39
C SER A 72 4.87 -16.67 -9.16
N PRO A 73 4.58 -15.80 -8.16
CA PRO A 73 5.29 -15.83 -6.88
C PRO A 73 5.01 -17.11 -6.08
N ALA A 74 3.95 -17.87 -6.38
CA ALA A 74 3.72 -19.18 -5.78
C ALA A 74 4.81 -20.21 -6.16
N ASP A 75 5.56 -19.96 -7.24
CA ASP A 75 6.74 -20.72 -7.64
C ASP A 75 8.05 -20.03 -7.18
N HIS A 76 7.96 -18.88 -6.50
CA HIS A 76 9.08 -18.02 -6.14
C HIS A 76 8.83 -17.19 -4.86
N PHE A 77 9.23 -15.91 -4.88
CA PHE A 77 8.93 -14.84 -3.94
C PHE A 77 8.12 -13.77 -4.68
N THR A 78 7.39 -12.93 -3.95
CA THR A 78 6.87 -11.70 -4.56
C THR A 78 8.04 -10.77 -4.87
N TRP A 79 8.97 -10.58 -3.93
CA TRP A 79 10.21 -9.82 -4.11
C TRP A 79 11.45 -10.65 -3.75
N ASP A 80 12.39 -10.78 -4.68
CA ASP A 80 13.61 -11.60 -4.48
C ASP A 80 14.83 -10.82 -3.96
N GLY A 81 14.67 -9.53 -3.64
CA GLY A 81 15.77 -8.62 -3.31
C GLY A 81 16.28 -7.78 -4.49
N THR A 82 15.84 -8.08 -5.71
CA THR A 82 16.22 -7.38 -6.94
C THR A 82 15.09 -7.25 -7.97
N SER A 83 14.21 -8.24 -8.01
CA SER A 83 13.19 -8.43 -9.02
C SER A 83 11.86 -8.82 -8.40
N VAL A 84 10.78 -8.47 -9.09
CA VAL A 84 9.40 -8.79 -8.69
C VAL A 84 8.77 -9.80 -9.63
N ALA A 85 8.04 -10.77 -9.09
CA ALA A 85 7.25 -11.72 -9.86
C ALA A 85 5.90 -11.10 -10.27
N ILE A 86 5.55 -11.15 -11.56
CA ILE A 86 4.45 -10.33 -12.11
C ILE A 86 3.17 -11.07 -12.49
N ARG A 87 3.10 -12.39 -12.32
CA ARG A 87 1.83 -13.13 -12.55
C ARG A 87 0.95 -13.11 -11.31
N ILE A 88 0.52 -11.90 -10.94
CA ILE A 88 -0.31 -11.53 -9.78
C ILE A 88 -1.24 -10.37 -10.14
N GLU A 89 -2.17 -10.01 -9.25
CA GLU A 89 -3.01 -8.83 -9.44
C GLU A 89 -2.17 -7.54 -9.53
N PRO A 90 -2.57 -6.56 -10.37
CA PRO A 90 -1.86 -5.28 -10.49
C PRO A 90 -1.74 -4.52 -9.18
N SER A 91 -2.78 -4.55 -8.33
CA SER A 91 -2.76 -3.89 -7.01
C SER A 91 -1.71 -4.48 -6.08
N VAL A 92 -1.50 -5.81 -6.10
CA VAL A 92 -0.42 -6.46 -5.35
C VAL A 92 0.93 -6.00 -5.86
N LEU A 93 1.12 -5.91 -7.19
CA LEU A 93 2.37 -5.42 -7.78
C LEU A 93 2.66 -3.96 -7.40
N VAL A 94 1.64 -3.10 -7.34
CA VAL A 94 1.77 -1.71 -6.87
C VAL A 94 2.04 -1.65 -5.37
N HIS A 95 1.46 -2.54 -4.57
CA HIS A 95 1.75 -2.66 -3.14
C HIS A 95 3.24 -2.96 -2.88
N GLU A 96 3.89 -3.81 -3.69
CA GLU A 96 5.33 -4.09 -3.58
C GLU A 96 6.22 -2.84 -3.75
N ILE A 97 5.77 -1.85 -4.55
CA ILE A 97 6.46 -0.56 -4.65
C ILE A 97 6.35 0.21 -3.33
N GLY A 98 5.19 0.17 -2.68
CA GLY A 98 5.00 0.71 -1.33
C GLY A 98 5.99 0.09 -0.35
N HIS A 99 6.15 -1.24 -0.39
CA HIS A 99 7.13 -1.94 0.44
C HIS A 99 8.56 -1.50 0.12
N TYR A 100 8.95 -1.39 -1.14
CA TYR A 100 10.31 -0.96 -1.49
C TYR A 100 10.61 0.46 -1.03
N GLN A 101 9.64 1.38 -1.16
CA GLN A 101 9.78 2.75 -0.69
C GLN A 101 9.91 2.82 0.84
N LEU A 102 9.17 2.00 1.57
CA LEU A 102 9.19 1.98 3.04
C LEU A 102 10.30 1.11 3.62
N ALA A 103 10.73 0.04 2.97
CA ALA A 103 11.74 -0.86 3.50
C ALA A 103 13.03 -0.08 3.78
N ALA A 104 13.66 -0.37 4.92
CA ALA A 104 14.93 0.25 5.26
C ALA A 104 15.97 -0.10 4.18
N PRO A 105 17.00 0.74 3.95
CA PRO A 105 17.98 0.48 2.91
C PRO A 105 18.62 -0.92 2.96
N ALA A 106 18.81 -1.47 4.17
CA ALA A 106 19.36 -2.81 4.37
C ALA A 106 18.38 -3.93 3.99
N ARG A 107 17.07 -3.73 4.13
CA ARG A 107 16.02 -4.73 3.87
C ARG A 107 15.54 -4.76 2.43
N ARG A 108 15.76 -3.71 1.63
CA ARG A 108 15.39 -3.68 0.20
C ARG A 108 15.95 -4.84 -0.62
N LYS A 109 17.05 -5.46 -0.18
CA LYS A 109 17.71 -6.57 -0.89
C LYS A 109 17.39 -7.94 -0.29
N VAL A 110 16.43 -8.00 0.62
CA VAL A 110 16.02 -9.20 1.35
C VAL A 110 14.70 -9.70 0.76
N TYR A 111 14.50 -11.02 0.75
CA TYR A 111 13.26 -11.65 0.29
C TYR A 111 12.07 -11.07 1.03
N ASP A 112 11.03 -10.70 0.28
CA ASP A 112 9.81 -10.05 0.80
C ASP A 112 10.12 -8.93 1.82
N PHE A 113 11.17 -8.17 1.53
CA PHE A 113 11.64 -7.03 2.34
C PHE A 113 11.96 -7.39 3.79
N GLY A 114 12.21 -8.66 4.12
CA GLY A 114 12.43 -9.12 5.48
C GLY A 114 11.18 -9.07 6.38
N LEU A 115 9.98 -9.09 5.79
CA LEU A 115 8.69 -9.17 6.50
C LEU A 115 8.26 -10.61 6.80
N GLY A 116 8.97 -11.60 6.23
CA GLY A 116 8.54 -12.98 6.16
C GLY A 116 7.68 -13.23 4.92
N ALA A 117 7.24 -14.46 4.73
CA ALA A 117 6.52 -14.85 3.53
C ALA A 117 5.15 -14.17 3.43
N GLY A 118 4.93 -13.45 2.33
CA GLY A 118 3.61 -12.95 1.96
C GLY A 118 2.63 -14.08 1.59
N PRO A 119 1.32 -13.80 1.45
CA PRO A 119 0.32 -14.78 1.05
C PRO A 119 0.67 -15.49 -0.27
N GLU A 120 1.20 -14.71 -1.21
CA GLU A 120 1.54 -15.12 -2.58
C GLU A 120 2.89 -15.83 -2.70
N THR A 121 3.77 -15.68 -1.71
CA THR A 121 5.12 -16.28 -1.74
C THR A 121 5.07 -17.80 -1.60
N GLY A 122 5.63 -18.50 -2.59
CA GLY A 122 5.76 -19.95 -2.62
C GLY A 122 6.87 -20.48 -1.72
N ARG A 123 8.01 -19.78 -1.69
CA ARG A 123 9.22 -20.18 -0.95
C ARG A 123 9.20 -19.67 0.50
N LYS A 124 8.15 -20.06 1.23
CA LYS A 124 7.84 -19.53 2.56
C LYS A 124 8.99 -19.67 3.57
N ASP A 125 9.54 -20.89 3.70
CA ASP A 125 10.63 -21.17 4.64
C ASP A 125 11.87 -20.28 4.42
N GLU A 126 12.15 -19.90 3.17
CA GLU A 126 13.30 -19.06 2.83
C GLU A 126 13.06 -17.58 3.13
N ALA A 127 11.83 -17.08 2.86
CA ALA A 127 11.44 -15.72 3.21
C ALA A 127 11.37 -15.55 4.74
N ASP A 128 10.79 -16.52 5.45
CA ASP A 128 10.69 -16.51 6.91
C ASP A 128 12.08 -16.59 7.58
N ALA A 129 13.03 -17.30 6.97
CA ALA A 129 14.39 -17.40 7.49
C ALA A 129 15.16 -16.08 7.48
N VAL A 130 14.75 -15.11 6.65
CA VAL A 130 15.37 -13.77 6.56
C VAL A 130 14.47 -12.67 7.14
N GLN A 131 13.36 -13.05 7.78
CA GLN A 131 12.48 -12.12 8.46
C GLN A 131 13.23 -11.37 9.57
N SER A 132 13.09 -10.05 9.57
CA SER A 132 13.72 -9.15 10.54
C SER A 132 12.73 -8.19 11.20
N LEU A 133 11.56 -7.93 10.59
CA LEU A 133 10.46 -7.24 11.27
C LEU A 133 9.41 -8.24 11.76
N PHE A 134 8.91 -7.99 12.98
CA PHE A 134 7.92 -8.83 13.63
C PHE A 134 6.78 -7.99 14.22
N LEU A 135 5.59 -8.60 14.24
CA LEU A 135 4.36 -8.06 14.84
C LEU A 135 4.22 -6.53 14.76
N PRO A 136 4.32 -5.74 15.84
CA PRO A 136 3.84 -4.35 15.76
C PRO A 136 4.64 -3.52 14.75
N GLU A 137 5.89 -3.90 14.42
CA GLU A 137 6.68 -3.23 13.39
C GLU A 137 6.22 -3.60 11.98
N ARG A 138 5.92 -4.90 11.77
CA ARG A 138 5.37 -5.40 10.52
C ARG A 138 4.01 -4.76 10.24
N ASP A 139 3.11 -4.72 11.21
CA ASP A 139 1.77 -4.16 11.03
C ASP A 139 1.81 -2.65 10.72
N VAL A 140 2.79 -1.93 11.28
CA VAL A 140 3.03 -0.52 10.97
C VAL A 140 3.51 -0.34 9.53
N GLU A 141 4.47 -1.15 9.09
CA GLU A 141 4.97 -1.11 7.72
C GLU A 141 3.89 -1.49 6.71
N GLU A 142 3.09 -2.51 6.99
CA GLU A 142 1.95 -2.91 6.14
C GLU A 142 0.90 -1.80 6.03
N GLY A 143 0.59 -1.12 7.14
CA GLY A 143 -0.32 0.04 7.12
C GLY A 143 0.21 1.21 6.30
N LEU A 144 1.49 1.54 6.42
CA LEU A 144 2.10 2.60 5.61
C LEU A 144 2.17 2.19 4.12
N CYS A 145 2.54 0.94 3.86
CA CYS A 145 2.73 0.40 2.52
C CYS A 145 1.41 0.34 1.76
N SER A 146 0.37 -0.19 2.39
CA SER A 146 -0.95 -0.30 1.76
C SER A 146 -1.48 1.07 1.35
N LEU A 147 -1.42 2.09 2.23
CA LEU A 147 -1.87 3.44 1.84
C LEU A 147 -1.01 4.03 0.71
N LEU A 148 0.31 3.82 0.75
CA LEU A 148 1.21 4.32 -0.31
C LEU A 148 0.96 3.61 -1.65
N GLY A 149 0.74 2.30 -1.65
CA GLY A 149 0.36 1.53 -2.84
C GLY A 149 -0.97 2.00 -3.42
N ILE A 150 -1.98 2.21 -2.57
CA ILE A 150 -3.28 2.75 -2.97
C ILE A 150 -3.14 4.15 -3.60
N LEU A 151 -2.22 4.98 -3.09
CA LEU A 151 -1.94 6.29 -3.69
C LEU A 151 -1.29 6.18 -5.07
N TRP A 152 -0.41 5.19 -5.29
CA TRP A 152 0.12 4.90 -6.61
C TRP A 152 -0.94 4.36 -7.56
N GLU A 153 -1.85 3.52 -7.11
CA GLU A 153 -3.03 3.11 -7.90
C GLU A 153 -3.80 4.35 -8.36
N ALA A 154 -4.09 5.29 -7.45
CA ALA A 154 -4.78 6.54 -7.80
C ALA A 154 -3.99 7.38 -8.82
N GLU A 155 -2.66 7.44 -8.69
CA GLU A 155 -1.78 8.17 -9.60
C GLU A 155 -1.70 7.52 -11.00
N LEU A 156 -1.82 6.20 -11.08
CA LEU A 156 -1.92 5.46 -12.34
C LEU A 156 -3.33 5.52 -12.96
N GLY A 157 -4.31 6.08 -12.25
CA GLY A 157 -5.71 6.12 -12.67
C GLY A 157 -6.46 4.80 -12.47
N HIS A 158 -5.95 3.91 -11.61
CA HIS A 158 -6.60 2.68 -11.20
C HIS A 158 -7.71 2.98 -10.18
N PRO A 159 -8.71 2.10 -9.99
CA PRO A 159 -9.78 2.29 -9.01
C PRO A 159 -9.30 2.04 -7.56
N ALA A 160 -8.41 2.90 -7.07
CA ALA A 160 -7.75 2.81 -5.75
C ALA A 160 -8.71 2.63 -4.57
N VAL A 161 -9.96 3.11 -4.69
CA VAL A 161 -11.01 2.90 -3.67
C VAL A 161 -11.28 1.41 -3.41
N LEU A 162 -11.02 0.52 -4.37
CA LEU A 162 -11.20 -0.93 -4.20
C LEU A 162 -10.16 -1.48 -3.22
N ALA A 163 -8.87 -1.21 -3.46
CA ALA A 163 -7.80 -1.60 -2.56
C ALA A 163 -7.96 -0.94 -1.18
N PHE A 164 -8.43 0.31 -1.12
CA PHE A 164 -8.73 1.00 0.13
C PHE A 164 -9.80 0.29 0.97
N LEU A 165 -10.84 -0.23 0.32
CA LEU A 165 -11.87 -1.04 0.96
C LEU A 165 -11.37 -2.43 1.36
N GLU A 166 -10.58 -3.08 0.51
CA GLU A 166 -10.02 -4.42 0.75
C GLU A 166 -9.05 -4.45 1.92
N GLN A 167 -8.27 -3.38 2.07
CA GLN A 167 -7.34 -3.19 3.18
C GLN A 167 -8.03 -2.59 4.42
N ASN A 168 -9.36 -2.58 4.46
CA ASN A 168 -10.18 -2.21 5.62
C ASN A 168 -9.98 -0.78 6.15
N TRP A 169 -9.51 0.18 5.33
CA TRP A 169 -9.27 1.56 5.78
C TRP A 169 -10.53 2.31 6.23
N MET A 170 -11.71 1.87 5.78
CA MET A 170 -13.00 2.41 6.24
C MET A 170 -13.74 1.46 7.18
N GLU A 171 -13.11 0.38 7.64
CA GLU A 171 -13.71 -0.51 8.63
C GLU A 171 -13.95 0.26 9.94
N GLY A 172 -15.17 0.17 10.47
CA GLY A 172 -15.60 0.98 11.61
C GLY A 172 -15.96 2.43 11.27
N GLY A 173 -15.90 2.84 9.99
CA GLY A 173 -16.34 4.15 9.50
C GLY A 173 -15.56 5.34 10.04
N ALA A 174 -16.22 6.48 10.20
CA ALA A 174 -15.63 7.73 10.68
C ALA A 174 -15.46 7.80 12.22
N ASN A 175 -15.24 6.66 12.88
CA ASN A 175 -14.95 6.68 14.31
C ASN A 175 -13.59 7.34 14.59
N LEU A 176 -13.42 7.87 15.80
CA LEU A 176 -12.23 8.65 16.17
C LEU A 176 -10.92 7.86 16.02
N HIS A 177 -10.94 6.56 16.29
CA HIS A 177 -9.75 5.72 16.21
C HIS A 177 -9.30 5.51 14.76
N ASN A 178 -10.24 5.18 13.87
CA ASN A 178 -9.94 4.96 12.46
C ASN A 178 -9.45 6.25 11.77
N VAL A 179 -10.13 7.37 12.04
CA VAL A 179 -9.73 8.68 11.50
C VAL A 179 -8.35 9.10 12.03
N ALA A 180 -8.06 8.84 13.31
CA ALA A 180 -6.74 9.12 13.89
C ALA A 180 -5.64 8.23 13.29
N HIS A 181 -5.93 6.96 13.04
CA HIS A 181 -5.00 6.04 12.39
C HIS A 181 -4.67 6.51 10.98
N PHE A 182 -5.68 6.80 10.15
CA PHE A 182 -5.48 7.32 8.79
C PHE A 182 -4.64 8.61 8.78
N ARG A 183 -4.97 9.59 9.64
CA ARG A 183 -4.17 10.82 9.79
C ARG A 183 -2.73 10.56 10.19
N LYS A 184 -2.50 9.63 11.12
CA LYS A 184 -1.15 9.24 11.56
C LYS A 184 -0.34 8.69 10.39
N VAL A 185 -0.92 7.78 9.60
CA VAL A 185 -0.25 7.19 8.44
C VAL A 185 0.06 8.26 7.38
N VAL A 186 -0.91 9.11 7.04
CA VAL A 186 -0.69 10.24 6.10
C VAL A 186 0.45 11.14 6.55
N ARG A 187 0.46 11.53 7.83
CA ARG A 187 1.52 12.36 8.40
C ARG A 187 2.89 11.71 8.22
N TRP A 188 3.03 10.43 8.56
CA TRP A 188 4.29 9.71 8.45
C TRP A 188 4.76 9.56 7.00
N LEU A 189 3.86 9.28 6.05
CA LEU A 189 4.21 9.28 4.62
C LEU A 189 4.73 10.65 4.17
N SER A 190 4.13 11.74 4.65
CA SER A 190 4.54 13.11 4.32
C SER A 190 5.89 13.47 4.94
N GLU A 191 6.10 13.14 6.22
CA GLU A 191 7.37 13.38 6.93
C GLU A 191 8.54 12.62 6.31
N MET A 192 8.30 11.43 5.75
CA MET A 192 9.29 10.67 4.99
C MET A 192 9.47 11.16 3.55
N GLY A 193 8.68 12.15 3.11
CA GLY A 193 8.68 12.65 1.73
C GLY A 193 8.16 11.66 0.69
N LEU A 194 7.49 10.59 1.12
CA LEU A 194 6.91 9.57 0.25
C LEU A 194 5.61 10.06 -0.41
N ILE A 195 4.98 11.08 0.17
CA ILE A 195 3.94 11.88 -0.47
C ILE A 195 4.29 13.37 -0.42
N ASP A 196 3.83 14.13 -1.41
CA ASP A 196 4.01 15.58 -1.46
C ASP A 196 2.91 16.34 -0.68
N THR A 197 2.93 17.67 -0.74
CA THR A 197 1.97 18.55 -0.04
C THR A 197 0.54 18.43 -0.56
N ASP A 198 0.35 17.87 -1.75
CA ASP A 198 -0.97 17.63 -2.35
C ASP A 198 -1.43 16.18 -2.13
N GLY A 199 -0.62 15.36 -1.44
CA GLY A 199 -0.89 13.95 -1.17
C GLY A 199 -0.60 13.04 -2.36
N CYS A 200 0.18 13.49 -3.34
CA CYS A 200 0.63 12.67 -4.46
C CYS A 200 1.80 11.79 -4.02
N PRO A 201 1.86 10.50 -4.41
CA PRO A 201 3.02 9.68 -4.12
C PRO A 201 4.26 10.20 -4.88
N THR A 202 5.42 10.15 -4.26
CA THR A 202 6.70 10.57 -4.86
C THR A 202 7.56 9.36 -5.18
N MET A 203 8.63 9.54 -5.96
CA MET A 203 9.63 8.49 -6.19
C MET A 203 10.66 8.36 -5.05
N ALA A 204 10.47 9.06 -3.92
CA ALA A 204 11.37 8.97 -2.78
C ALA A 204 11.32 7.58 -2.14
N VAL A 205 12.37 7.24 -1.41
CA VAL A 205 12.48 6.00 -0.64
C VAL A 205 13.01 6.33 0.75
N ARG A 206 12.58 5.61 1.79
CA ARG A 206 13.01 5.84 3.17
C ARG A 206 14.54 5.66 3.30
N GLU A 207 15.27 6.71 3.66
CA GLU A 207 16.72 6.58 3.88
C GLU A 207 17.06 6.13 5.30
N GLU A 208 16.12 6.28 6.22
CA GLU A 208 16.23 5.91 7.63
C GLU A 208 16.26 4.39 7.82
N GLY A 209 17.05 3.91 8.79
CA GLY A 209 17.06 2.51 9.21
C GLY A 209 15.94 2.17 10.19
N ASP A 210 15.56 0.89 10.27
CA ASP A 210 14.45 0.43 11.12
C ASP A 210 14.60 0.84 12.58
N GLU A 211 15.81 0.73 13.15
CA GLU A 211 16.08 1.09 14.56
C GLU A 211 15.77 2.56 14.87
N THR A 212 15.92 3.46 13.91
CA THR A 212 15.62 4.89 14.13
C THR A 212 14.15 5.19 13.87
N PHE A 213 13.62 4.63 12.78
CA PHE A 213 12.24 4.83 12.37
C PHE A 213 11.24 4.33 13.43
N PHE A 214 11.37 3.08 13.89
CA PHE A 214 10.40 2.51 14.83
C PHE A 214 10.49 3.15 16.21
N VAL A 215 11.67 3.58 16.65
CA VAL A 215 11.84 4.37 17.87
C VAL A 215 11.03 5.67 17.80
N ARG A 216 11.07 6.38 16.68
CA ARG A 216 10.27 7.60 16.50
C ARG A 216 8.78 7.30 16.37
N TRP A 217 8.41 6.27 15.60
CA TRP A 217 7.01 5.85 15.44
C TRP A 217 6.32 5.58 16.78
N TYR A 218 6.98 4.85 17.68
CA TYR A 218 6.42 4.52 18.99
C TYR A 218 6.52 5.66 20.01
N ALA A 219 7.41 6.63 19.81
CA ALA A 219 7.49 7.82 20.65
C ALA A 219 6.31 8.79 20.42
N GLU A 220 5.73 8.79 19.22
CA GLU A 220 4.66 9.69 18.79
C GLU A 220 3.26 9.05 18.86
N GLY A 221 2.99 8.35 19.97
CA GLY A 221 1.70 7.70 20.27
C GLY A 221 0.48 8.45 19.76
#